data_AF-A0A5A7N2P1-F1
#
_entry.id   AF-A0A5A7N2P1-F1
#
_cell.length_a   1.000
_cell.length_b   1.000
_cell.length_c   1.000
_cell.angle_alpha   90.00
_cell.angle_beta   90.00
_cell.angle_gamma   90.00
#
_symmetry.space_group_name_H-M   'P 1'
#
loop_
_entity.id
_entity.type
_entity.pdbx_description
1 polymer ?
#
loop_
_entity_poly.entity_id
_entity_poly.type
_entity_poly.pdbx_seq_one_letter_code
_entity_poly.pdbx_strand_id
1 'polypeptide(L)' 'MAKEPSRVKRRERKNITSGVVHVNASFNNTMISITDAQGNVISWSSAG' A
#
# COMPACT_ATOMS: atom_id res chain seq x y z
N MET A 1 -7.18 -25.04 26.51
CA MET A 1 -7.46 -23.59 26.45
C MET A 1 -6.96 -23.09 25.10
N ALA A 2 -7.84 -22.95 24.10
CA ALA A 2 -7.44 -22.62 22.73
C ALA A 2 -7.01 -21.14 22.62
N LYS A 3 -5.88 -20.88 21.96
CA LYS A 3 -5.25 -19.57 21.82
C LYS A 3 -6.14 -18.66 20.96
N GLU A 4 -6.63 -17.56 21.53
CA GLU A 4 -7.51 -16.61 20.84
C GLU A 4 -6.79 -16.01 19.62
N PRO A 5 -7.45 -15.94 18.44
CA PRO A 5 -6.85 -15.35 17.26
C PRO A 5 -6.65 -13.85 17.51
N SER A 6 -5.39 -13.40 17.44
CA SER A 6 -5.06 -11.98 17.51
C SER A 6 -5.80 -11.24 16.41
N ARG A 7 -6.79 -10.42 16.81
CA ARG A 7 -7.47 -9.47 15.92
C ARG A 7 -6.38 -8.59 15.32
N VAL A 8 -6.05 -8.82 14.05
CA VAL A 8 -5.22 -7.91 13.25
C VAL A 8 -5.89 -6.56 13.35
N LYS A 9 -5.28 -5.63 14.12
CA LYS A 9 -5.74 -4.25 14.22
C LYS A 9 -5.84 -3.75 12.79
N ARG A 10 -7.09 -3.63 12.30
CA ARG A 10 -7.38 -3.14 10.96
C ARG A 10 -6.75 -1.76 10.91
N ARG A 11 -5.60 -1.66 10.24
CA ARG A 11 -4.81 -0.44 10.09
C ARG A 11 -5.80 0.67 9.83
N GLU A 12 -5.83 1.68 10.72
CA GLU A 12 -6.82 2.75 10.66
C GLU A 12 -6.99 3.15 9.20
N ARG A 13 -8.24 3.12 8.70
CA ARG A 13 -8.56 3.66 7.39
C ARG A 13 -8.31 5.17 7.50
N LYS A 14 -7.05 5.58 7.39
CA LYS A 14 -6.70 6.94 7.00
C LYS A 14 -7.37 7.11 5.66
N ASN A 15 -8.48 7.83 5.68
CA ASN A 15 -9.27 8.13 4.50
C ASN A 15 -8.46 9.15 3.69
N ILE A 16 -7.43 8.67 2.99
CA ILE A 16 -6.62 9.48 2.08
C ILE A 16 -7.50 9.71 0.85
N THR A 17 -8.21 10.83 0.83
CA THR A 17 -9.12 11.21 -0.27
C THR A 17 -8.38 11.44 -1.59
N SER A 18 -7.13 11.89 -1.51
CA SER A 18 -6.26 12.14 -2.65
C SER A 18 -4.83 11.70 -2.32
N GLY A 19 -4.19 11.01 -3.27
CA GLY A 19 -2.81 10.56 -3.17
C GLY A 19 -2.13 10.68 -4.53
N VAL A 20 -0.83 10.39 -4.56
CA VAL A 20 -0.02 10.40 -5.79
C VAL A 20 0.27 8.95 -6.18
N VAL A 21 0.14 8.64 -7.46
CA VAL A 21 0.52 7.33 -7.99
C VAL A 21 1.84 7.49 -8.74
N HIS A 22 2.85 6.76 -8.28
CA HIS A 22 4.13 6.66 -8.95
C HIS A 22 4.16 5.36 -9.77
N VAL A 23 4.28 5.51 -11.09
CA VAL A 23 4.40 4.38 -12.01
C VAL A 23 5.83 4.35 -12.54
N ASN A 24 6.58 3.31 -12.16
CA ASN A 24 7.88 3.04 -12.73
C ASN A 24 7.75 1.88 -13.72
N ALA A 25 7.67 2.22 -15.01
CA ALA A 25 7.61 1.26 -16.10
C ALA A 25 9.00 1.13 -16.75
N SER A 26 9.63 -0.02 -16.52
CA SER A 26 10.87 -0.43 -17.19
C SER A 26 10.58 -1.58 -18.16
N PHE A 27 11.53 -1.92 -19.04
CA PHE A 27 11.36 -3.01 -20.00
C PHE A 27 11.06 -4.37 -19.35
N ASN A 28 11.48 -4.58 -18.10
CA ASN A 28 11.38 -5.88 -17.42
C ASN A 28 10.33 -5.91 -16.32
N ASN A 29 9.84 -4.76 -15.85
CA ASN A 29 8.84 -4.70 -14.79
C ASN A 29 8.13 -3.35 -14.78
N THR A 30 6.86 -3.37 -14.39
CA THR A 30 6.11 -2.18 -13.99
C THR A 30 5.85 -2.24 -12.50
N MET A 31 6.40 -1.30 -11.75
CA MET A 31 6.15 -1.13 -10.32
C MET A 31 5.24 0.08 -10.12
N ILE A 32 4.14 -0.14 -9.40
CA ILE A 32 3.14 0.88 -9.08
C ILE A 32 3.19 1.09 -7.56
N SER A 33 3.46 2.33 -7.15
CA SER A 33 3.46 2.73 -5.74
C SER A 33 2.46 3.84 -5.52
N ILE A 34 1.53 3.62 -4.59
CA ILE A 34 0.54 4.61 -4.18
C ILE A 34 1.05 5.30 -2.93
N THR A 35 1.23 6.60 -3.00
CA THR A 35 1.72 7.45 -1.91
C THR A 35 0.65 8.44 -1.47
N ASP A 36 0.78 8.93 -0.23
CA ASP A 36 0.06 10.12 0.20
C ASP A 36 0.69 11.41 -0.39
N ALA A 37 0.06 12.56 -0.18
CA ALA A 37 0.58 13.86 -0.62
C ALA A 37 1.95 14.24 0.01
N GLN A 38 2.38 13.54 1.06
CA GLN A 38 3.67 13.74 1.73
C GLN A 38 4.74 12.75 1.21
N GLY A 39 4.39 11.86 0.28
CA GLY A 39 5.29 10.86 -0.29
C GLY A 39 5.38 9.55 0.51
N ASN A 40 4.56 9.34 1.54
CA ASN A 40 4.56 8.08 2.28
C ASN A 40 3.85 6.98 1.48
N VAL A 41 4.53 5.86 1.26
CA VAL A 41 3.97 4.71 0.52
C VAL A 41 2.89 4.02 1.35
N ILE A 42 1.67 4.02 0.84
CA ILE A 42 0.51 3.35 1.43
C ILE A 42 0.50 1.89 1.02
N SER A 43 0.72 1.65 -0.27
CA SER A 43 0.73 0.33 -0.89
C SER A 43 1.52 0.35 -2.17
N TRP A 44 2.06 -0.80 -2.54
CA TRP A 44 2.79 -0.99 -3.79
C TRP A 44 2.45 -2.36 -4.36
N SER A 45 2.57 -2.47 -5.68
CA SER A 45 2.39 -3.70 -6.42
C SER A 45 3.30 -3.67 -7.64
N SER A 46 3.88 -4.81 -7.97
CA SER A 46 4.62 -5.03 -9.22
C SER A 46 3.81 -5.92 -10.16
N ALA A 47 4.18 -5.90 -11.43
CA ALA A 47 3.63 -6.82 -12.43
C ALA A 47 4.02 -8.30 -12.19
N GLY A 48 5.01 -8.55 -11.31
CA GLY A 48 5.44 -9.88 -10.86
C GLY A 48 5.33 -10.05 -9.37
#